data_AF-A0A959EM10-F1
#
_entry.id   AF-A0A959EM10-F1
#
_cell.length_a   1.000
_cell.length_b   1.000
_cell.length_c   1.000
_cell.angle_alpha   90.00
_cell.angle_beta   90.00
_cell.angle_gamma   90.00
#
_symmetry.space_group_name_H-M   'P 1'
#
loop_
_entity.id
_entity.type
_entity.pdbx_description
1 polymer ?
#
loop_
_entity_poly.entity_id
_entity_poly.type
_entity_poly.pdbx_seq_one_letter_code
_entity_poly.pdbx_strand_id
1 'polypeptide(L)'
;MRLTPLMLAASVTLLLASCGPDVVFDQSYDLPEAHWTYADTLDFELEVTDTLAIFDLFLNLSHAVDFPNQNLYVQLYTQFPNQERMQKLVSLELADKAGDWYGRCGSEWCELSIPIQED
;
A
#
# COMPACT_ATOMS: atom_id res chain seq x y z
N MET A 1 45.95 -0.19 26.03
CA MET A 1 44.71 -0.72 25.40
C MET A 1 44.55 -0.10 24.02
N ARG A 2 44.54 -0.91 22.95
CA ARG A 2 44.20 -0.42 21.61
C ARG A 2 42.67 -0.32 21.53
N LEU A 3 42.11 0.89 21.47
CA LEU A 3 40.67 1.17 21.36
C LEU A 3 40.13 0.97 19.92
N THR A 4 41.01 0.74 18.96
CA THR A 4 40.68 0.54 17.54
C THR A 4 39.68 -0.58 17.25
N PRO A 5 39.72 -1.78 17.87
CA PRO A 5 38.73 -2.83 17.59
C PRO A 5 37.35 -2.49 18.20
N LEU A 6 37.31 -1.74 19.30
CA LEU A 6 36.05 -1.32 19.93
C LEU A 6 35.34 -0.26 19.08
N MET A 7 36.10 0.67 18.49
CA MET A 7 35.60 1.69 17.58
C MET A 7 35.11 1.08 16.25
N LEU A 8 35.83 0.06 15.73
CA LEU A 8 35.41 -0.66 14.53
C LEU A 8 34.11 -1.44 14.76
N ALA A 9 33.98 -2.11 15.91
CA ALA A 9 32.78 -2.84 16.29
C ALA A 9 31.55 -1.93 16.43
N ALA A 10 31.71 -0.75 17.05
CA ALA A 10 30.63 0.23 17.21
C ALA A 10 30.17 0.83 15.86
N SER A 11 31.09 0.98 14.89
CA SER A 11 30.76 1.48 13.56
C SER A 11 30.00 0.44 12.71
N VAL A 12 30.22 -0.86 12.97
CA VAL A 12 29.51 -1.96 12.28
C VAL A 12 28.09 -2.13 12.82
N THR A 13 27.85 -1.94 14.12
CA THR A 13 26.49 -2.00 14.69
C THR A 13 25.60 -0.85 14.24
N LEU A 14 26.16 0.32 13.95
CA LEU A 14 25.38 1.46 13.44
C LEU A 14 24.87 1.25 12.00
N LEU A 15 25.55 0.40 11.22
CA LEU A 15 25.15 0.08 9.84
C LEU A 15 23.96 -0.89 9.75
N LEU A 16 23.57 -1.51 10.87
CA LEU A 16 22.44 -2.45 10.93
C LEU A 16 21.12 -1.79 11.36
N ALA A 17 21.15 -0.52 11.75
CA ALA A 17 19.94 0.23 12.07
C ALA A 17 19.28 0.70 10.77
N SER A 18 18.37 -0.11 10.22
CA SER A 18 17.48 0.30 9.14
C SER A 18 16.31 1.08 9.72
N CYS A 19 16.13 2.32 9.27
CA CYS A 19 14.94 3.11 9.54
C CYS A 19 14.00 2.98 8.33
N GLY A 20 12.93 2.23 8.48
CA GLY A 20 11.85 2.13 7.51
C GLY A 20 10.50 2.42 8.18
N PRO A 21 9.44 2.65 7.40
CA PRO A 21 8.10 2.72 7.96
C PRO A 21 7.77 1.41 8.68
N ASP A 22 7.12 1.52 9.84
CA ASP A 22 6.67 0.36 10.61
C ASP A 22 5.36 -0.15 10.00
N VAL A 23 5.49 -0.99 8.98
CA VAL A 23 4.34 -1.57 8.27
C VAL A 23 3.75 -2.69 9.12
N VAL A 24 2.61 -2.41 9.73
CA VAL A 24 1.90 -3.37 10.60
C VAL A 24 1.14 -4.45 9.83
N PHE A 25 0.82 -4.19 8.56
CA PHE A 25 0.08 -5.11 7.68
C PHE A 25 0.43 -4.86 6.21
N ASP A 26 0.68 -5.93 5.46
CA ASP A 26 0.88 -5.91 4.01
C ASP A 26 0.30 -7.21 3.43
N GLN A 27 -0.64 -7.08 2.49
CA GLN A 27 -1.20 -8.18 1.74
C GLN A 27 -1.53 -7.71 0.32
N SER A 28 -1.27 -8.58 -0.65
CA SER A 28 -1.54 -8.33 -2.07
C SER A 28 -2.19 -9.56 -2.70
N TYR A 29 -3.02 -9.33 -3.72
CA TYR A 29 -3.69 -10.38 -4.50
C TYR A 29 -3.31 -10.25 -5.96
N ASP A 30 -2.89 -11.37 -6.56
CA ASP A 30 -2.75 -11.46 -8.01
C ASP A 30 -4.12 -11.72 -8.64
N LEU A 31 -4.49 -10.90 -9.62
CA LEU A 31 -5.74 -11.03 -10.35
C LEU A 31 -5.55 -12.01 -11.52
N PRO A 32 -6.32 -13.11 -11.61
CA PRO A 32 -6.27 -14.01 -12.75
C PRO A 32 -6.50 -13.25 -14.06
N GLU A 33 -5.60 -13.45 -15.02
CA GLU A 33 -5.65 -12.78 -16.34
C GLU A 33 -5.68 -11.23 -16.26
N ALA A 34 -5.27 -10.64 -15.14
CA ALA A 34 -5.36 -9.21 -14.86
C ALA A 34 -6.78 -8.63 -14.99
N HIS A 35 -7.80 -9.46 -14.76
CA HIS A 35 -9.20 -9.04 -14.80
C HIS A 35 -9.75 -8.88 -13.39
N TRP A 36 -10.33 -7.71 -13.13
CA TRP A 36 -11.10 -7.43 -11.92
C TRP A 36 -12.46 -6.85 -12.30
N THR A 37 -13.52 -7.59 -12.01
CA THR A 37 -14.89 -7.21 -12.35
C THR A 37 -15.63 -6.69 -11.12
N TYR A 38 -16.76 -6.01 -11.35
CA TYR A 38 -17.57 -5.46 -10.26
C TYR A 38 -18.13 -6.53 -9.31
N ALA A 39 -18.21 -7.79 -9.75
CA ALA A 39 -18.68 -8.90 -8.92
C ALA A 39 -17.58 -9.47 -8.01
N ASP A 40 -16.32 -9.13 -8.26
CA ASP A 40 -15.17 -9.68 -7.54
C ASP A 40 -14.85 -8.81 -6.32
N THR A 41 -14.82 -9.44 -5.15
CA THR A 41 -14.43 -8.80 -3.89
C THR A 41 -13.05 -9.31 -3.47
N LEU A 42 -12.16 -8.38 -3.10
CA LEU A 42 -10.88 -8.68 -2.46
C LEU A 42 -11.02 -8.35 -0.97
N ASP A 43 -10.90 -9.36 -0.12
CA ASP A 43 -11.04 -9.21 1.33
C ASP A 43 -9.66 -9.16 1.99
N PHE A 44 -9.46 -8.19 2.88
CA PHE A 44 -8.23 -8.02 3.65
C PHE A 44 -8.57 -8.12 5.14
N GLU A 45 -8.06 -9.14 5.81
CA GLU A 45 -8.29 -9.35 7.24
C GLU A 45 -7.04 -8.96 8.02
N LEU A 46 -7.16 -7.96 8.88
CA LEU A 46 -6.08 -7.49 9.74
C LEU A 46 -6.54 -7.45 11.21
N GLU A 47 -5.66 -7.86 12.12
CA GLU A 47 -5.92 -7.84 13.55
C GLU A 47 -5.26 -6.62 14.19
N VAL A 48 -6.08 -5.64 14.59
CA VAL A 48 -5.62 -4.45 15.32
C VAL A 48 -5.59 -4.74 16.81
N THR A 49 -4.39 -4.79 17.40
CA THR A 49 -4.21 -5.03 18.84
C THR A 49 -4.27 -3.75 19.68
N ASP A 50 -3.90 -2.60 19.12
CA ASP A 50 -3.99 -1.29 19.76
C ASP A 50 -5.04 -0.41 19.05
N THR A 51 -6.20 -0.23 19.70
CA THR A 51 -7.32 0.55 19.16
C THR A 51 -7.18 2.06 19.33
N LEU A 52 -6.14 2.53 20.04
CA LEU A 52 -5.83 3.94 20.20
C LEU A 52 -4.77 4.43 19.21
N ALA A 53 -4.08 3.50 18.55
CA ALA A 53 -3.13 3.81 17.50
C ALA A 53 -3.86 4.28 16.23
N ILE A 54 -3.29 5.31 15.61
CA ILE A 54 -3.72 5.84 14.31
C ILE A 54 -2.87 5.14 13.25
N PHE A 55 -3.52 4.65 12.20
CA PHE A 55 -2.87 3.92 11.12
C PHE A 55 -3.15 4.60 9.79
N ASP A 56 -2.09 4.80 9.02
CA ASP A 56 -2.22 5.21 7.63
C ASP A 56 -2.58 3.98 6.79
N LEU A 57 -3.67 4.08 6.04
CA LEU A 57 -4.16 3.04 5.14
C LEU A 57 -3.80 3.40 3.71
N PHE A 58 -2.96 2.56 3.09
CA PHE A 58 -2.61 2.66 1.68
C PHE A 58 -3.18 1.48 0.90
N LEU A 59 -3.66 1.75 -0.31
CA LEU A 59 -4.01 0.74 -1.29
C LEU A 59 -2.91 0.68 -2.35
N ASN A 60 -2.19 -0.45 -2.40
CA ASN A 60 -1.26 -0.72 -3.48
C ASN A 60 -2.01 -1.31 -4.67
N LEU A 61 -1.84 -0.71 -5.84
CA LEU A 61 -2.49 -1.13 -7.07
C LEU A 61 -1.46 -1.18 -8.20
N SER A 62 -1.47 -2.29 -8.93
CA SER A 62 -0.71 -2.44 -10.18
C SER A 62 -1.68 -2.53 -11.35
N HIS A 63 -1.44 -1.78 -12.41
CA HIS A 63 -2.23 -1.83 -13.64
C HIS A 63 -1.33 -1.89 -14.88
N ALA A 64 -1.86 -2.46 -15.96
CA ALA A 64 -1.15 -2.49 -17.23
C ALA A 64 -1.03 -1.08 -17.83
N VAL A 65 0.05 -0.82 -18.55
CA VAL A 65 0.30 0.49 -19.19
C VAL A 65 -0.72 0.86 -20.28
N ASP A 66 -1.45 -0.14 -20.80
CA ASP A 66 -2.51 0.01 -21.79
C ASP A 66 -3.91 0.09 -21.17
N PHE A 67 -4.01 0.21 -19.84
CA PHE A 67 -5.28 0.40 -19.14
C PHE A 67 -6.00 1.65 -19.70
N PRO A 68 -7.27 1.54 -20.12
CA PRO A 68 -7.88 2.56 -20.98
C PRO A 68 -8.38 3.80 -20.24
N ASN A 69 -8.41 3.79 -18.91
CA ASN A 69 -9.02 4.85 -18.11
C ASN A 69 -7.99 5.54 -17.21
N GLN A 70 -8.21 6.83 -16.94
CA GLN A 70 -7.37 7.61 -16.03
C GLN A 70 -7.60 7.27 -14.56
N ASN A 71 -8.71 6.60 -14.25
CA ASN A 71 -9.12 6.25 -12.90
C ASN A 71 -9.92 4.95 -12.86
N LEU A 72 -10.03 4.37 -11.66
CA LEU A 72 -10.82 3.18 -11.38
C LEU A 72 -11.74 3.44 -10.18
N TYR A 73 -13.04 3.24 -10.36
CA TYR A 73 -13.99 3.36 -9.26
C TYR A 73 -14.11 2.04 -8.49
N VAL A 74 -13.97 2.12 -7.18
CA VAL A 74 -14.09 0.96 -6.28
C VAL A 74 -15.04 1.26 -5.13
N GLN A 75 -15.75 0.24 -4.69
CA GLN A 75 -16.59 0.30 -3.51
C GLN A 75 -15.82 -0.29 -2.34
N LEU A 76 -15.29 0.58 -1.47
CA LEU A 76 -14.54 0.16 -0.29
C LEU A 76 -15.52 -0.14 0.84
N TYR A 77 -15.37 -1.32 1.44
CA TYR A 77 -16.10 -1.75 2.62
C TYR A 77 -15.13 -1.92 3.79
N THR A 78 -15.49 -1.37 4.94
CA THR A 78 -14.75 -1.56 6.19
C THR A 78 -15.69 -2.17 7.20
N GLN A 79 -15.36 -3.34 7.71
CA GLN A 79 -16.11 -4.00 8.77
C GLN A 79 -15.32 -3.93 10.08
N PHE A 80 -15.91 -3.29 11.08
CA PHE A 80 -15.30 -3.16 12.40
C PHE A 80 -15.67 -4.35 13.32
N PRO A 81 -14.88 -4.61 14.39
CA PRO A 81 -15.18 -5.68 15.34
C PRO A 81 -16.57 -5.58 15.97
N ASN A 82 -17.09 -4.37 16.14
CA ASN A 82 -18.45 -4.09 16.65
C ASN A 82 -19.58 -4.41 15.64
N GLN A 83 -19.27 -5.03 14.50
CA GLN A 83 -20.17 -5.34 13.38
C GLN A 83 -20.69 -4.13 12.60
N GLU A 84 -20.19 -2.93 12.91
CA GLU A 84 -20.45 -1.76 12.09
C GLU A 84 -19.78 -1.90 10.73
N ARG A 85 -20.49 -1.49 9.68
CA ARG A 85 -19.98 -1.49 8.32
C ARG A 85 -20.01 -0.09 7.76
N MET A 86 -18.85 0.37 7.33
CA MET A 86 -18.72 1.59 6.54
C MET A 86 -18.55 1.23 5.07
N GLN A 87 -19.12 2.05 4.20
CA GLN A 87 -19.03 1.89 2.76
C GLN A 87 -18.75 3.23 2.12
N LYS A 88 -17.81 3.27 1.17
CA LYS A 88 -17.47 4.47 0.40
C LYS A 88 -17.20 4.12 -1.05
N LEU A 89 -17.77 4.90 -1.97
CA LEU A 89 -17.33 4.87 -3.37
C LEU A 89 -16.08 5.76 -3.49
N VAL A 90 -14.98 5.19 -3.97
CA VAL A 90 -13.70 5.87 -4.12
C VAL A 90 -13.30 5.86 -5.59
N SER A 91 -12.82 7.01 -6.08
CA SER A 91 -12.14 7.10 -7.38
C SER A 91 -10.65 6.93 -7.13
N LEU A 92 -10.07 5.84 -7.62
CA LEU A 92 -8.64 5.60 -7.61
C LEU A 92 -8.05 6.28 -8.84
N GLU A 93 -7.44 7.44 -8.65
CA GLU A 93 -6.80 8.18 -9.73
C GLU A 93 -5.50 7.49 -10.12
N LEU A 94 -5.38 7.04 -11.37
CA LEU A 94 -4.24 6.30 -11.91
C LEU A 94 -3.35 7.19 -12.79
N ALA A 95 -3.93 8.18 -13.45
CA ALA A 95 -3.23 9.19 -14.26
C ALA A 95 -3.73 10.60 -13.98
N ASP A 96 -2.92 11.57 -14.36
CA ASP A 96 -3.31 12.98 -14.36
C ASP A 96 -4.18 13.35 -15.58
N LYS A 97 -4.56 14.64 -15.65
CA LYS A 97 -5.39 15.17 -16.74
C LYS A 97 -4.70 15.18 -18.10
N ALA A 98 -3.37 15.16 -18.13
CA ALA A 98 -2.58 15.06 -19.36
C ALA A 98 -2.47 13.60 -19.84
N GLY A 99 -2.77 12.63 -18.96
CA GLY A 99 -2.66 11.20 -19.22
C GLY A 99 -1.35 10.60 -18.70
N ASP A 100 -0.56 11.36 -17.93
CA ASP A 100 0.66 10.84 -17.33
C ASP A 100 0.30 9.98 -16.11
N TRP A 101 0.76 8.72 -16.10
CA TRP A 101 0.51 7.78 -15.02
C TRP A 101 1.15 8.22 -13.71
N TYR A 102 0.42 8.07 -12.61
CA TYR A 102 0.96 8.22 -11.26
C TYR A 102 1.77 6.98 -10.87
N GLY A 103 2.65 7.14 -9.88
CA GLY A 103 3.44 6.04 -9.34
C GLY A 103 4.69 5.73 -10.18
N ARG A 104 5.07 4.46 -10.24
CA ARG A 104 6.27 3.98 -10.95
C ARG A 104 5.85 3.09 -12.10
N CYS A 105 6.13 3.52 -13.32
CA CYS A 105 5.81 2.77 -14.52
C CYS A 105 7.04 2.15 -15.17
N GLY A 106 6.94 0.87 -15.49
CA GLY A 106 7.83 0.15 -16.39
C GLY A 106 7.29 0.12 -17.82
N SER A 107 7.72 -0.89 -18.59
CA SER A 107 7.24 -1.09 -19.97
C SER A 107 5.87 -1.75 -20.06
N GLU A 108 5.47 -2.51 -19.04
CA GLU A 108 4.23 -3.32 -19.05
C GLU A 108 3.28 -2.92 -17.93
N TRP A 109 3.82 -2.56 -16.76
CA TRP A 109 3.04 -2.31 -15.54
C TRP A 109 3.38 -0.97 -14.92
N CYS A 110 2.37 -0.36 -14.29
CA CYS A 110 2.48 0.79 -13.42
C CYS A 110 2.06 0.39 -12.01
N GLU A 111 2.90 0.72 -11.03
CA GLU A 111 2.66 0.46 -9.61
C GLU A 111 2.41 1.79 -8.88
N LEU A 112 1.30 1.85 -8.15
CA LEU A 112 0.87 3.03 -7.42
C LEU A 112 0.45 2.65 -6.00
N SER A 113 0.86 3.46 -5.03
CA SER A 113 0.36 3.41 -3.66
C SER A 113 -0.55 4.60 -3.42
N ILE A 114 -1.81 4.35 -3.13
CA ILE A 114 -2.87 5.35 -3.01
C ILE A 114 -3.22 5.50 -1.52
N PRO A 115 -3.07 6.69 -0.91
CA PRO A 115 -3.54 6.92 0.45
C PRO A 115 -5.06 6.88 0.48
N ILE A 116 -5.63 5.97 1.27
CA ILE A 116 -7.06 5.82 1.49
C ILE A 116 -7.48 6.58 2.74
N GLN A 117 -6.66 6.51 3.79
CA GLN A 117 -6.77 7.26 5.04
C GLN A 117 -5.36 7.59 5.51
N GLU A 118 -5.10 8.85 5.81
CA GLU A 118 -3.83 9.37 6.30
C GLU A 118 -4.20 10.53 7.25
N ASP A 119 -3.58 10.58 8.43
CA ASP A 119 -3.85 11.58 9.48
C ASP A 119 -2.72 12.62 9.62
#